data_AF-A0A534ZPT0-F1
#
_entry.id   AF-A0A534ZPT0-F1
#
_cell.length_a   1.000
_cell.length_b   1.000
_cell.length_c   1.000
_cell.angle_alpha   90.00
_cell.angle_beta   90.00
_cell.angle_gamma   90.00
#
_symmetry.space_group_name_H-M   'P 1'
#
loop_
_entity.id
_entity.type
_entity.pdbx_description
1 polymer ?
#
loop_
_entity_poly.entity_id
_entity_poly.type
_entity_poly.pdbx_seq_one_letter_code
_entity_poly.pdbx_strand_id
1 'polypeptide(L)'
;MLKSFVRTLRGPSRDPRMAHISLPLPRNLPDEQVLEALDIALDENPDPAYLVETLPRALRKVTDHDYEVLDRTSADVTGSYVKASVMIRDGSVGLWPGYAARAYPLLARDARSEEARAAIAAGAPGGGLPPPKAGWEPPPPPSKLREPVRAETSDDAAQDHG
;
A
#
# COMPACT_ATOMS: atom_id res chain seq x y z
N MET A 1 -16.75 24.00 8.29
CA MET A 1 -15.42 24.43 8.79
C MET A 1 -15.25 24.29 10.31
N LEU A 2 -16.31 24.19 11.13
CA LEU A 2 -16.17 24.04 12.60
C LEU A 2 -15.72 22.64 13.08
N LYS A 3 -15.81 21.59 12.25
CA LYS A 3 -15.48 20.21 12.67
C LYS A 3 -13.98 19.92 12.73
N SER A 4 -13.13 20.69 12.03
CA SER A 4 -11.68 20.52 12.11
C SER A 4 -11.07 21.03 13.42
N PHE A 5 -11.77 21.94 14.11
CA PHE A 5 -11.29 22.56 15.35
C PHE A 5 -11.40 21.62 16.57
N VAL A 6 -12.38 20.73 16.59
CA VAL A 6 -12.55 19.75 17.68
C VAL A 6 -11.43 18.71 17.66
N ARG A 7 -10.91 18.37 16.47
CA ARG A 7 -9.78 17.43 16.31
C ARG A 7 -8.45 18.02 16.80
N THR A 8 -8.30 19.34 16.81
CA THR A 8 -7.08 20.01 17.31
C THR A 8 -7.01 20.01 18.85
N LEU A 9 -8.16 19.99 19.53
CA LEU A 9 -8.24 20.07 21.00
C LEU A 9 -8.24 18.70 21.71
N ARG A 10 -8.67 17.62 21.04
CA ARG A 10 -8.80 16.28 21.66
C ARG A 10 -7.56 15.38 21.51
N GLY A 11 -6.59 15.77 20.69
CA GLY A 11 -5.43 14.94 20.36
C GLY A 11 -5.83 13.65 19.62
N PRO A 12 -4.86 12.89 19.08
CA PRO A 12 -5.14 11.57 18.53
C PRO A 12 -5.66 10.65 19.64
N SER A 13 -6.67 9.82 19.33
CA SER A 13 -7.12 8.79 20.27
C SER A 13 -5.94 7.92 20.73
N ARG A 14 -5.87 7.64 22.04
CA ARG A 14 -4.87 6.74 22.65
C ARG A 14 -5.36 5.29 22.72
N ASP A 15 -6.45 4.95 22.05
CA ASP A 15 -6.96 3.58 22.01
C ASP A 15 -5.91 2.65 21.35
N PRO A 16 -5.57 1.50 21.95
CA PRO A 16 -4.58 0.57 21.39
C PRO A 16 -4.95 0.08 19.98
N ARG A 17 -6.24 -0.01 19.62
CA ARG A 17 -6.69 -0.41 18.27
C ARG A 17 -6.28 0.59 17.20
N MET A 18 -6.15 1.87 17.56
CA MET A 18 -5.65 2.91 16.65
C MET A 18 -4.16 2.74 16.31
N ALA A 19 -3.41 1.90 17.03
CA ALA A 19 -2.01 1.62 16.70
C ALA A 19 -1.83 0.93 15.33
N HIS A 20 -2.88 0.23 14.86
CA HIS A 20 -2.93 -0.38 13.54
C HIS A 20 -3.29 0.62 12.42
N ILE A 21 -3.68 1.85 12.76
CA ILE A 21 -4.03 2.86 11.76
C ILE A 21 -2.92 3.90 11.64
N SER A 22 -2.43 4.07 10.41
CA SER A 22 -1.48 5.11 10.04
C SER A 22 -2.19 6.47 9.97
N LEU A 23 -1.69 7.42 10.76
CA LEU A 23 -2.14 8.81 10.74
C LEU A 23 -1.44 9.59 9.60
N PRO A 24 -2.09 10.63 9.03
CA PRO A 24 -3.36 11.23 9.44
C PRO A 24 -4.61 10.58 8.80
N LEU A 25 -5.72 10.49 9.56
CA LEU A 25 -7.02 10.10 9.01
C LEU A 25 -7.61 11.17 8.07
N PRO A 26 -8.48 10.78 7.11
CA PRO A 26 -9.27 11.69 6.30
C PRO A 26 -10.02 12.75 7.12
N ARG A 27 -10.26 13.92 6.51
CA ARG A 27 -10.88 15.07 7.22
C ARG A 27 -12.30 14.78 7.72
N ASN A 28 -13.05 13.97 6.97
CA ASN A 28 -14.44 13.63 7.27
C ASN A 28 -14.58 12.33 8.08
N LEU A 29 -13.46 11.71 8.47
CA LEU A 29 -13.44 10.46 9.22
C LEU A 29 -13.00 10.73 10.67
N PRO A 30 -13.94 10.81 11.63
CA PRO A 30 -13.62 10.94 13.05
C PRO A 30 -13.11 9.62 13.63
N ASP A 31 -12.23 9.70 14.63
CA ASP A 31 -11.64 8.54 15.32
C ASP A 31 -12.70 7.56 15.86
N GLU A 32 -13.86 8.06 16.32
CA GLU A 32 -14.96 7.23 16.85
C GLU A 32 -15.54 6.27 15.78
N GLN A 33 -15.71 6.75 14.55
CA GLN A 33 -16.17 5.91 13.44
C GLN A 33 -15.10 4.90 12.99
N VAL A 34 -13.83 5.25 13.13
CA VAL A 34 -12.72 4.32 12.84
C VAL A 34 -12.69 3.19 13.86
N LEU A 35 -12.89 3.49 15.14
CA LEU A 35 -12.94 2.49 16.20
C LEU A 35 -14.12 1.54 16.02
N GLU A 36 -15.30 2.06 15.70
CA GLU A 36 -16.48 1.23 15.40
C GLU A 36 -16.25 0.34 14.18
N ALA A 37 -15.63 0.87 13.12
CA ALA A 37 -15.28 0.08 11.95
C ALA A 37 -14.20 -0.97 12.25
N LEU A 38 -13.24 -0.66 13.11
CA LEU A 38 -12.23 -1.62 13.57
C LEU A 38 -12.86 -2.77 14.35
N ASP A 39 -13.86 -2.50 15.18
CA ASP A 39 -14.57 -3.55 15.92
C ASP A 39 -15.28 -4.50 14.96
N ILE A 40 -16.03 -3.96 13.99
CA ILE A 40 -16.68 -4.79 12.96
C ILE A 40 -15.66 -5.59 12.15
N ALA A 41 -14.52 -4.99 11.81
CA ALA A 41 -13.48 -5.63 10.99
C ALA A 41 -12.74 -6.74 11.75
N LEU A 42 -12.44 -6.52 13.04
CA LEU A 42 -11.75 -7.48 13.90
C LEU A 42 -12.69 -8.60 14.40
N ASP A 43 -14.00 -8.33 14.50
CA ASP A 43 -15.01 -9.37 14.71
C ASP A 43 -15.13 -10.31 13.49
N GLU A 44 -14.97 -9.77 12.27
CA GLU A 44 -14.95 -10.58 11.04
C GLU A 44 -13.65 -11.38 10.89
N ASN A 45 -12.50 -10.77 11.21
CA ASN A 45 -11.22 -11.47 11.31
C ASN A 45 -10.32 -10.83 12.39
N PRO A 46 -9.96 -11.56 13.46
CA PRO A 46 -9.20 -11.01 14.57
C PRO A 46 -7.73 -10.71 14.22
N ASP A 47 -7.21 -11.19 13.09
CA ASP A 47 -5.84 -10.93 12.66
C ASP A 47 -5.72 -9.54 11.98
N PRO A 48 -4.95 -8.59 12.56
CA PRO A 48 -4.80 -7.25 12.01
C PRO A 48 -4.18 -7.20 10.61
N ALA A 49 -3.50 -8.26 10.17
CA ALA A 49 -2.95 -8.34 8.81
C ALA A 49 -4.05 -8.29 7.73
N TYR A 50 -5.28 -8.69 8.07
CA TYR A 50 -6.43 -8.73 7.15
C TYR A 50 -7.30 -7.47 7.18
N LEU A 51 -6.85 -6.42 7.89
CA LEU A 51 -7.58 -5.15 7.94
C LEU A 51 -7.70 -4.50 6.56
N VAL A 52 -6.81 -4.79 5.61
CA VAL A 52 -6.91 -4.25 4.25
C VAL A 52 -8.16 -4.77 3.54
N GLU A 53 -8.56 -6.01 3.81
CA GLU A 53 -9.72 -6.66 3.22
C GLU A 53 -11.01 -6.38 4.00
N THR A 54 -10.96 -6.41 5.33
CA THR A 54 -12.17 -6.32 6.18
C THR A 54 -12.57 -4.87 6.47
N LEU A 55 -11.61 -3.96 6.67
CA LEU A 55 -11.86 -2.59 7.08
C LEU A 55 -12.61 -1.73 6.04
N PRO A 56 -12.39 -1.85 4.72
CA PRO A 56 -13.17 -1.08 3.73
C PRO A 56 -14.68 -1.34 3.86
N ARG A 57 -15.07 -2.61 4.02
CA ARG A 57 -16.46 -3.02 4.18
C ARG A 57 -17.04 -2.51 5.49
N ALA A 58 -16.27 -2.56 6.58
CA ALA A 58 -16.68 -2.04 7.87
C ALA A 58 -16.85 -0.51 7.87
N LEU A 59 -15.89 0.22 7.30
CA LEU A 59 -15.95 1.67 7.15
C LEU A 59 -17.18 2.09 6.33
N ARG A 60 -17.48 1.38 5.24
CA ARG A 60 -18.69 1.64 4.45
C ARG A 60 -19.97 1.45 5.27
N LYS A 61 -20.06 0.41 6.11
CA LYS A 61 -21.24 0.20 6.98
C LYS A 61 -21.46 1.34 7.98
N VAL A 62 -20.37 1.84 8.57
CA VAL A 62 -20.43 2.88 9.62
C VAL A 62 -20.65 4.28 9.03
N THR A 63 -20.05 4.54 7.87
CA THR A 63 -19.95 5.91 7.33
C THR A 63 -20.76 6.15 6.06
N ASP A 64 -21.29 5.10 5.44
CA ASP A 64 -21.90 5.10 4.10
C ASP A 64 -20.97 5.69 3.02
N HIS A 65 -19.65 5.63 3.26
CA HIS A 65 -18.64 6.18 2.36
C HIS A 65 -17.59 5.13 2.01
N ASP A 66 -17.20 5.11 0.74
CA ASP A 66 -16.19 4.19 0.22
C ASP A 66 -14.78 4.78 0.44
N TYR A 67 -14.19 4.46 1.59
CA TYR A 67 -12.79 4.76 1.89
C TYR A 67 -11.85 3.70 1.29
N GLU A 68 -10.68 4.14 0.83
CA GLU A 68 -9.60 3.24 0.41
C GLU A 68 -8.72 2.91 1.61
N VAL A 69 -8.43 1.62 1.79
CA VAL A 69 -7.54 1.12 2.84
C VAL A 69 -6.32 0.50 2.18
N LEU A 70 -5.14 0.99 2.54
CA LEU A 70 -3.87 0.56 1.98
C LEU A 70 -3.02 -0.11 3.05
N ASP A 71 -2.37 -1.22 2.71
CA ASP A 71 -1.36 -1.81 3.57
C ASP A 71 -0.17 -0.86 3.74
N ARG A 72 0.25 -0.65 4.99
CA ARG A 72 1.48 0.07 5.37
C ARG A 72 2.29 -0.75 6.38
N THR A 73 2.14 -2.06 6.34
CA THR A 73 2.93 -2.97 7.16
C THR A 73 4.40 -2.69 6.96
N SER A 74 5.10 -2.46 8.06
CA SER A 74 6.54 -2.17 8.06
C SER A 74 7.26 -3.34 8.69
N ALA A 75 8.25 -3.88 8.00
CA ALA A 75 9.07 -4.98 8.48
C ALA A 75 10.55 -4.61 8.39
N ASP A 76 11.36 -5.08 9.35
CA ASP A 76 12.81 -5.06 9.21
C ASP A 76 13.30 -6.16 8.24
N VAL A 77 14.56 -6.04 7.79
CA VAL A 77 15.12 -6.97 6.80
C VAL A 77 15.27 -8.39 7.39
N THR A 78 15.44 -8.50 8.70
CA THR A 78 15.56 -9.78 9.41
C THR A 78 14.21 -10.43 9.73
N GLY A 79 13.08 -9.72 9.52
CA GLY A 79 11.74 -10.18 9.87
C GLY A 79 11.49 -10.30 11.38
N SER A 80 12.40 -9.79 12.22
CA SER A 80 12.30 -9.83 13.68
C SER A 80 11.33 -8.78 14.23
N TYR A 81 11.10 -7.73 13.46
CA TYR A 81 10.14 -6.68 13.74
C TYR A 81 9.18 -6.53 12.58
N VAL A 82 7.89 -6.80 12.82
CA VAL A 82 6.81 -6.55 11.87
C VAL A 82 5.75 -5.73 12.59
N LYS A 83 5.37 -4.61 11.98
CA LYS A 83 4.28 -3.76 12.44
C LYS A 83 3.19 -3.71 11.38
N ALA A 84 2.15 -4.52 11.58
CA ALA A 84 0.94 -4.46 10.77
C ALA A 84 0.24 -3.12 10.99
N SER A 85 0.11 -2.34 9.92
CA SER A 85 -0.63 -1.08 9.96
C SER A 85 -1.23 -0.75 8.61
N VAL A 86 -2.38 -0.09 8.60
CA VAL A 86 -3.09 0.30 7.38
C VAL A 86 -3.30 1.81 7.33
N MET A 87 -3.35 2.37 6.14
CA MET A 87 -3.66 3.77 5.91
C MET A 87 -5.04 3.90 5.28
N ILE A 88 -5.87 4.76 5.86
CA ILE A 88 -7.21 5.08 5.34
C ILE A 88 -7.14 6.37 4.53
N ARG A 89 -7.72 6.37 3.33
CA ARG A 89 -7.76 7.52 2.42
C ARG A 89 -9.15 7.76 1.86
N ASP A 90 -9.41 9.02 1.52
CA ASP A 90 -10.65 9.45 0.88
C ASP A 90 -10.53 9.22 -0.64
N GLY A 91 -11.10 8.12 -1.13
CA GLY A 91 -11.19 7.79 -2.55
C GLY A 91 -9.90 7.31 -3.24
N SER A 92 -10.11 6.45 -4.25
CA SER A 92 -9.12 5.70 -5.03
C SER A 92 -7.89 6.49 -5.48
N VAL A 93 -6.70 5.87 -5.39
CA VAL A 93 -5.52 6.25 -6.18
C VAL A 93 -5.87 6.16 -7.67
N GLY A 94 -6.33 7.28 -8.21
CA GLY A 94 -6.90 7.30 -9.55
C GLY A 94 -7.44 8.66 -9.94
N LEU A 95 -6.67 9.70 -9.66
CA LEU A 95 -6.79 11.06 -10.21
C LEU A 95 -7.87 11.94 -9.60
N TRP A 96 -7.51 13.21 -9.42
CA TRP A 96 -8.42 14.32 -9.15
C TRP A 96 -9.63 14.24 -10.12
N PRO A 97 -10.87 14.62 -9.76
CA PRO A 97 -12.05 14.39 -10.60
C PRO A 97 -11.92 14.89 -12.05
N GLY A 98 -11.16 15.97 -12.29
CA GLY A 98 -10.86 16.47 -13.65
C GLY A 98 -9.74 15.72 -14.39
N TYR A 99 -8.96 14.91 -13.69
CA TYR A 99 -7.83 14.12 -14.20
C TYR A 99 -8.18 12.64 -14.39
N ALA A 100 -9.21 12.10 -13.70
CA ALA A 100 -9.68 10.72 -13.88
C ALA A 100 -10.09 10.43 -15.32
N ALA A 101 -10.74 11.41 -15.97
CA ALA A 101 -11.07 11.36 -17.38
C ALA A 101 -9.86 11.50 -18.33
N ARG A 102 -8.70 11.97 -17.84
CA ARG A 102 -7.55 12.35 -18.69
C ARG A 102 -6.36 11.41 -18.64
N ALA A 103 -6.02 10.81 -17.49
CA ALA A 103 -4.78 10.04 -17.42
C ALA A 103 -4.90 8.59 -17.93
N TYR A 104 -6.11 8.07 -18.09
CA TYR A 104 -6.33 6.80 -18.76
C TYR A 104 -7.47 6.88 -19.76
N PRO A 105 -7.27 7.57 -20.91
CA PRO A 105 -8.29 7.62 -21.96
C PRO A 105 -8.75 6.20 -22.33
N LEU A 106 -7.83 5.25 -22.42
CA LEU A 106 -8.13 3.85 -22.76
C LEU A 106 -8.91 3.07 -21.68
N LEU A 107 -8.96 3.53 -20.42
CA LEU A 107 -9.77 2.91 -19.37
C LEU A 107 -11.17 3.55 -19.28
N ALA A 108 -11.30 4.81 -19.70
CA ALA A 108 -12.60 5.44 -19.85
C ALA A 108 -13.44 4.66 -20.87
N ARG A 109 -14.70 4.35 -20.54
CA ARG A 109 -15.65 3.73 -21.45
C ARG A 109 -16.44 4.79 -22.21
N ASP A 110 -15.72 5.64 -22.93
CA ASP A 110 -16.31 6.58 -23.87
C ASP A 110 -16.22 6.04 -25.31
N ALA A 111 -17.03 6.61 -26.22
CA ALA A 111 -17.13 6.12 -27.60
C ALA A 111 -15.79 6.14 -28.34
N ARG A 112 -14.93 7.12 -28.04
CA ARG A 112 -13.61 7.27 -28.66
C ARG A 112 -12.63 6.19 -28.15
N SER A 113 -12.73 5.83 -26.89
CA SER A 113 -11.90 4.80 -26.26
C SER A 113 -12.32 3.38 -26.64
N GLU A 114 -13.61 3.14 -26.86
CA GLU A 114 -14.08 1.89 -27.46
C GLU A 114 -13.63 1.75 -28.92
N GLU A 115 -13.66 2.84 -29.69
CA GLU A 115 -13.13 2.85 -31.06
C GLU A 115 -11.61 2.58 -31.08
N ALA A 116 -10.85 3.18 -30.16
CA ALA A 116 -9.43 2.90 -30.00
C ALA A 116 -9.15 1.44 -29.56
N ARG A 117 -9.96 0.87 -28.65
CA ARG A 117 -9.86 -0.55 -28.27
C ARG A 117 -10.16 -1.46 -29.45
N ALA A 118 -11.20 -1.16 -30.22
CA ALA A 118 -11.56 -1.91 -31.42
C ALA A 118 -10.44 -1.84 -32.47
N ALA A 119 -9.81 -0.67 -32.65
CA ALA A 119 -8.67 -0.50 -33.54
C ALA A 119 -7.42 -1.27 -33.08
N ILE A 120 -7.13 -1.31 -31.78
CA ILE A 120 -6.02 -2.11 -31.22
C ILE A 120 -6.30 -3.61 -31.38
N ALA A 121 -7.54 -4.04 -31.12
CA ALA A 121 -7.95 -5.44 -31.30
C ALA A 121 -7.91 -5.86 -32.79
N ALA A 122 -8.34 -4.98 -33.69
CA ALA A 122 -8.27 -5.20 -35.13
C ALA A 122 -6.83 -5.11 -35.69
N GLY A 123 -5.96 -4.36 -35.00
CA GLY A 123 -4.56 -4.14 -35.35
C GLY A 123 -3.58 -5.05 -34.62
N ALA A 124 -4.01 -6.16 -34.03
CA ALA A 124 -3.14 -7.15 -33.39
C ALA A 124 -2.73 -8.27 -34.37
N PRO A 125 -1.66 -8.11 -35.18
CA PRO A 125 -0.98 -9.26 -35.74
C PRO A 125 -0.26 -9.98 -34.59
N GLY A 126 -0.33 -11.30 -34.58
CA GLY A 126 0.07 -12.14 -33.45
C GLY A 126 1.43 -11.76 -32.83
N GLY A 127 1.40 -11.52 -31.51
CA GLY A 127 2.41 -11.98 -30.55
C GLY A 127 3.90 -11.76 -30.86
N GLY A 128 4.28 -10.70 -31.55
CA GLY A 128 5.68 -10.29 -31.69
C GLY A 128 5.99 -9.14 -30.75
N LEU A 129 6.96 -9.32 -29.85
CA LEU A 129 7.56 -8.19 -29.13
C LEU A 129 7.97 -7.13 -30.16
N PRO A 130 7.71 -5.83 -29.90
CA PRO A 130 8.19 -4.77 -30.78
C PRO A 130 9.71 -4.89 -30.95
N PRO A 131 10.25 -4.62 -32.15
CA PRO A 131 11.69 -4.73 -32.38
C PRO A 131 12.45 -3.86 -31.38
N PRO A 132 13.54 -4.36 -30.78
CA PRO A 132 14.32 -3.60 -29.83
C PRO A 132 14.81 -2.30 -30.48
N LYS A 133 14.82 -1.22 -29.69
CA LYS A 133 15.30 0.09 -30.13
C LYS A 133 16.74 -0.06 -30.65
N ALA A 134 17.00 0.39 -31.88
CA ALA A 134 18.32 0.31 -32.49
C ALA A 134 19.38 0.93 -31.57
N GLY A 135 20.40 0.14 -31.21
CA GLY A 135 21.49 0.56 -30.32
C GLY A 135 21.25 0.36 -28.83
N TRP A 136 20.16 -0.29 -28.42
CA TRP A 136 19.97 -0.70 -27.02
C TRP A 136 20.40 -2.15 -26.82
N GLU A 137 21.44 -2.37 -26.00
CA GLU A 137 21.74 -3.67 -25.40
C GLU A 137 21.48 -3.58 -23.88
N PRO A 138 20.84 -4.60 -23.28
CA PRO A 138 20.71 -4.67 -21.83
C PRO A 138 22.10 -4.74 -21.18
N PRO A 139 22.31 -4.11 -20.02
CA PRO A 139 23.57 -4.27 -19.30
C PRO A 139 23.78 -5.75 -18.97
N PRO A 140 25.03 -6.25 -19.04
CA PRO A 140 25.32 -7.63 -18.74
C PRO A 140 24.87 -7.96 -17.30
N PRO A 141 24.35 -9.17 -17.05
CA PRO A 141 23.98 -9.56 -15.69
C PRO A 141 25.21 -9.46 -14.77
N PRO A 142 25.04 -9.02 -13.51
CA PRO A 142 26.14 -8.96 -12.57
C PRO A 142 26.77 -10.34 -12.44
N SER A 143 28.05 -10.43 -12.80
CA SER A 143 28.80 -11.69 -12.77
C SER A 143 29.11 -12.04 -11.32
N LYS A 144 28.41 -13.07 -10.83
CA LYS A 144 28.68 -13.85 -9.61
C LYS A 144 28.18 -13.25 -8.29
N LEU A 145 27.26 -14.00 -7.69
CA LEU A 145 27.13 -14.20 -6.24
C LEU A 145 28.51 -14.13 -5.59
N ARG A 146 28.78 -13.06 -4.83
CA ARG A 146 29.95 -13.03 -3.95
C ARG A 146 29.59 -13.87 -2.73
N GLU A 147 30.35 -14.94 -2.53
CA GLU A 147 30.23 -15.91 -1.44
C GLU A 147 30.10 -15.24 -0.06
N PRO A 148 29.39 -15.85 0.90
CA PRO A 148 29.33 -15.35 2.27
C PRO A 148 30.74 -15.34 2.87
N VAL A 149 31.16 -14.17 3.34
CA VAL A 149 32.39 -14.02 4.13
C VAL A 149 32.23 -14.89 5.38
N ARG A 150 33.03 -15.95 5.44
CA ARG A 150 33.20 -16.81 6.62
C ARG A 150 33.66 -15.91 7.76
N ALA A 151 32.84 -15.78 8.82
CA ALA A 151 33.25 -15.13 10.05
C ALA A 151 34.47 -15.87 10.59
N GLU A 152 35.62 -15.22 10.61
CA GLU A 152 36.80 -15.71 11.31
C GLU A 152 36.48 -15.74 12.79
N THR A 153 36.25 -16.95 13.29
CA THR A 153 36.34 -17.32 14.70
C THR A 153 37.69 -16.88 15.24
N SER A 154 37.69 -15.88 16.11
CA SER A 154 38.83 -15.51 16.94
C SER A 154 38.91 -16.51 18.10
N ASP A 155 39.53 -17.67 17.85
CA ASP A 155 40.13 -18.48 18.91
C ASP A 155 41.62 -18.15 18.91
N ASP A 156 42.05 -17.31 19.85
CA ASP A 156 43.43 -17.37 20.33
C ASP A 156 43.45 -17.13 21.85
N ALA A 157 43.50 -18.27 22.53
CA ALA A 157 44.28 -18.61 23.71
C ALA A 157 44.36 -17.62 24.89
N ALA A 158 43.75 -18.08 25.99
CA ALA A 158 44.20 -17.80 27.34
C ALA A 158 45.65 -18.26 27.59
N GLN A 159 46.41 -17.49 28.37
CA GLN A 159 47.50 -17.87 29.31
C GLN A 159 48.01 -16.57 29.98
N ASP A 160 47.54 -16.20 31.17
CA ASP A 160 48.04 -16.56 32.52
C ASP A 160 49.56 -16.37 32.71
N HIS A 161 49.95 -15.43 33.60
CA HIS A 161 50.73 -15.66 34.83
C HIS A 161 51.36 -14.38 35.39
N GLY A 162 51.22 -14.19 36.71
CA GLY A 162 52.28 -13.72 37.61
C GLY A 162 52.45 -12.22 37.79
#